data_AF-G7YHA3-F1
#
_entry.id   AF-G7YHA3-F1
#
_cell.length_a   1.000
_cell.length_b   1.000
_cell.length_c   1.000
_cell.angle_alpha   90.00
_cell.angle_beta   90.00
_cell.angle_gamma   90.00
#
_symmetry.space_group_name_H-M   'P 1'
#
loop_
_entity.id
_entity.type
_entity.pdbx_description
1 polymer ?
#
loop_
_entity_poly.entity_id
_entity_poly.type
_entity_poly.pdbx_seq_one_letter_code
_entity_poly.pdbx_strand_id
1 'polypeptide(L)'
;MNACEIFTITFRRRPILRLIMPVFPRCDAFTGGIIEAPDIRLEEASTLYNVAALHSILGVKERRPDADSMKVACTHFQCAAWALDAINERHCMVGISPDLTTELIRALSMIMTAQAQECIVEKSVLDDRPANITAKLTQYLSQTYENASAELSLPSVIANLPAKYQKDWRRRCQVKGVYYGSLAAYYSGQNEENNKMYGRAIAWFQVAVQRIGEAEKLMKDMKDLAEQPFPVSPGGPLRNNIQHVSSVFQT
;
A
#
# COMPACT_ATOMS: atom_id res chain seq x y z
N MET A 1 23.51 -21.03 -22.57
CA MET A 1 23.81 -19.61 -22.87
C MET A 1 22.49 -18.86 -23.00
N ASN A 2 22.15 -17.79 -22.31
CA ASN A 2 22.56 -17.20 -21.05
C ASN A 2 21.48 -16.11 -20.80
N ALA A 3 20.56 -16.34 -19.87
CA ALA A 3 19.80 -15.30 -19.17
C ALA A 3 19.72 -15.59 -17.66
N CYS A 4 20.50 -16.59 -17.21
CA CYS A 4 20.75 -16.97 -15.82
C CYS A 4 21.84 -16.12 -15.15
N GLU A 5 22.38 -15.10 -15.85
CA GLU A 5 23.48 -14.25 -15.35
C GLU A 5 23.09 -12.80 -15.04
N ILE A 6 21.81 -12.43 -15.10
CA ILE A 6 21.31 -11.12 -14.58
C ILE A 6 20.55 -11.33 -13.25
N PHE A 7 20.80 -12.46 -12.58
CA PHE A 7 20.27 -12.78 -11.24
C PHE A 7 21.29 -12.48 -10.12
N THR A 8 22.37 -11.73 -10.39
CA THR A 8 23.47 -11.58 -9.41
C THR A 8 24.18 -10.22 -9.49
N ILE A 9 23.46 -9.11 -9.32
CA ILE A 9 23.98 -7.81 -8.81
C ILE A 9 22.75 -7.15 -8.14
N THR A 10 22.48 -7.17 -6.84
CA THR A 10 23.33 -6.93 -5.67
C THR A 10 22.70 -7.61 -4.44
N PHE A 11 23.00 -8.88 -4.19
CA PHE A 11 22.85 -9.48 -2.87
C PHE A 11 24.23 -10.00 -2.47
N ARG A 12 25.11 -9.07 -2.04
CA ARG A 12 26.45 -9.43 -1.61
C ARG A 12 26.39 -9.86 -0.13
N ARG A 13 26.87 -11.08 0.10
CA ARG A 13 26.89 -11.84 1.36
C ARG A 13 27.73 -11.22 2.49
N ARG A 14 27.14 -11.25 3.70
CA ARG A 14 27.68 -11.51 5.08
C ARG A 14 28.55 -10.43 5.78
N PRO A 15 28.67 -10.41 7.15
CA PRO A 15 28.16 -11.34 8.18
C PRO A 15 27.36 -10.70 9.36
N ILE A 16 26.69 -11.57 10.11
CA ILE A 16 26.16 -11.34 11.47
C ILE A 16 27.33 -11.04 12.44
N LEU A 17 27.14 -10.05 13.32
CA LEU A 17 28.03 -9.60 14.42
C LEU A 17 29.49 -9.28 14.03
N ARG A 18 29.80 -8.00 13.77
CA ARG A 18 31.11 -7.39 14.11
C ARG A 18 31.00 -5.88 14.31
N LEU A 19 31.33 -5.47 15.53
CA LEU A 19 31.88 -4.19 15.98
C LEU A 19 31.02 -2.91 15.92
N ILE A 20 30.66 -2.44 17.12
CA ILE A 20 31.00 -1.11 17.68
C ILE A 20 31.08 0.01 16.64
N MET A 21 30.12 0.94 16.75
CA MET A 21 29.98 2.20 16.00
C MET A 21 31.25 2.66 15.26
N PRO A 22 31.15 2.76 13.93
CA PRO A 22 31.66 3.91 13.21
C PRO A 22 30.50 4.60 12.46
N VAL A 23 30.52 5.93 12.40
CA VAL A 23 29.55 6.75 11.68
C VAL A 23 29.45 6.26 10.22
N PHE A 24 28.26 5.84 9.78
CA PHE A 24 28.00 5.39 8.41
C PHE A 24 27.53 6.57 7.55
N PRO A 25 28.12 6.83 6.37
CA PRO A 25 27.53 7.73 5.39
C PRO A 25 26.23 7.11 4.87
N ARG A 26 25.09 7.70 5.20
CA ARG A 26 23.78 7.29 4.69
C ARG A 26 23.62 7.79 3.27
N CYS A 27 23.14 6.98 2.33
CA CYS A 27 22.62 7.51 1.06
C CYS A 27 21.11 7.76 1.17
N ASP A 28 20.65 8.94 0.76
CA ASP A 28 19.22 9.27 0.63
C ASP A 28 18.52 8.28 -0.32
N ALA A 29 17.34 7.79 0.08
CA ALA A 29 16.63 6.72 -0.62
C ALA A 29 16.17 7.10 -2.05
N PHE A 30 16.10 8.39 -2.36
CA PHE A 30 15.55 8.90 -3.62
C PHE A 30 16.59 9.52 -4.55
N THR A 31 17.57 10.21 -3.98
CA THR A 31 18.61 10.96 -4.69
C THR A 31 19.96 10.24 -4.68
N GLY A 32 20.14 9.26 -3.78
CA GLY A 32 21.43 8.57 -3.59
C GLY A 32 22.52 9.48 -3.00
N GLY A 33 22.16 10.70 -2.58
CA GLY A 33 23.08 11.67 -1.99
C GLY A 33 23.59 11.17 -0.63
N ILE A 34 24.89 11.28 -0.41
CA ILE A 34 25.51 10.89 0.85
C ILE A 34 25.23 11.97 1.90
N ILE A 35 24.61 11.57 3.00
CA ILE A 35 24.28 12.37 4.17
C ILE A 35 25.10 11.82 5.32
N GLU A 36 26.10 12.59 5.72
CA GLU A 36 26.91 12.32 6.91
C GLU A 36 26.51 13.29 8.00
N ALA A 37 25.83 12.80 9.02
CA ALA A 37 25.51 13.57 10.21
C ALA A 37 25.88 12.74 11.45
N PRO A 38 26.68 13.29 12.40
CA PRO A 38 27.07 12.60 13.62
C PRO A 38 25.92 12.62 14.65
N ASP A 39 24.73 12.13 14.26
CA ASP A 39 23.56 12.02 15.14
C ASP A 39 23.07 10.57 15.18
N ILE A 40 23.12 9.96 16.38
CA ILE A 40 22.64 8.59 16.61
C ILE A 40 21.16 8.41 16.27
N ARG A 41 20.34 9.46 16.41
CA ARG A 41 18.92 9.42 16.08
C ARG A 41 18.68 9.27 14.58
N LEU A 42 19.59 9.80 13.76
CA LEU A 42 19.53 9.62 12.30
C LEU A 42 19.79 8.16 11.93
N GLU A 43 20.78 7.52 12.56
CA GLU A 43 21.08 6.11 12.33
C GLU A 43 19.93 5.19 12.78
N GLU A 44 19.32 5.49 13.93
CA GLU A 44 18.16 4.76 14.43
C GLU A 44 16.95 4.91 13.49
N ALA A 45 16.63 6.14 13.07
CA ALA A 45 15.55 6.39 12.11
C ALA A 45 15.80 5.72 10.76
N SER A 46 17.05 5.72 10.28
CA SER A 46 17.44 5.02 9.04
C SER A 46 17.25 3.51 9.14
N THR A 47 17.61 2.94 10.28
CA THR A 47 17.46 1.50 10.55
C THR A 47 15.99 1.12 10.59
N LEU A 48 15.16 1.90 11.29
CA LEU A 48 13.70 1.71 11.32
C LEU A 48 13.07 1.83 9.93
N TYR A 49 13.52 2.80 9.11
CA TYR A 49 13.05 2.96 7.74
C TYR A 49 13.36 1.71 6.88
N ASN A 50 14.57 1.16 7.01
CA ASN A 50 14.96 -0.08 6.34
C ASN A 50 14.15 -1.29 6.81
N VAL A 51 13.82 -1.37 8.10
CA VAL A 51 12.93 -2.40 8.65
C VAL A 51 11.53 -2.29 8.04
N ALA A 52 10.98 -1.07 7.96
CA ALA A 52 9.69 -0.83 7.31
C ALA A 52 9.72 -1.23 5.82
N ALA A 53 10.78 -0.84 5.10
CA ALA A 53 10.96 -1.20 3.70
C ALA A 53 11.03 -2.73 3.50
N LEU A 54 11.80 -3.44 4.33
CA LEU A 54 11.90 -4.89 4.28
C LEU A 54 10.54 -5.56 4.50
N HIS A 55 9.81 -5.16 5.54
CA HIS A 55 8.48 -5.69 5.82
C HIS A 55 7.48 -5.40 4.71
N SER A 56 7.53 -4.21 4.09
CA SER A 56 6.68 -3.88 2.93
C SER A 56 6.95 -4.83 1.75
N ILE A 57 8.23 -5.15 1.46
CA ILE A 57 8.62 -6.06 0.39
C ILE A 57 8.16 -7.49 0.68
N LEU A 58 8.29 -7.95 1.93
CA LEU A 58 7.82 -9.28 2.35
C LEU A 58 6.30 -9.39 2.22
N GLY A 59 5.54 -8.39 2.69
CA GLY A 59 4.08 -8.38 2.57
C GLY A 59 3.59 -8.39 1.12
N VAL A 60 4.31 -7.73 0.20
CA VAL A 60 4.00 -7.76 -1.24
C VAL A 60 4.37 -9.10 -1.91
N LYS A 61 5.42 -9.78 -1.41
CA LYS A 61 5.85 -11.09 -1.92
C LYS A 61 4.91 -12.22 -1.54
N GLU A 62 4.18 -12.09 -0.43
CA GLU A 62 3.15 -13.05 -0.04
C GLU A 62 2.03 -13.13 -1.07
N ARG A 63 1.72 -14.36 -1.51
CA ARG A 63 0.73 -14.60 -2.59
C ARG A 63 -0.72 -14.54 -2.09
N ARG A 64 -0.95 -14.63 -0.78
CA ARG A 64 -2.29 -14.56 -0.14
C ARG A 64 -3.38 -15.50 -0.72
N PRO A 65 -3.11 -16.78 -1.05
CA PRO A 65 -4.16 -17.69 -1.51
C PRO A 65 -5.09 -18.20 -0.39
N ASP A 66 -4.65 -18.14 0.87
CA ASP A 66 -5.32 -18.73 2.02
C ASP A 66 -5.36 -17.78 3.22
N ALA A 67 -6.19 -18.08 4.21
CA ALA A 67 -6.40 -17.20 5.36
C ALA A 67 -5.13 -16.98 6.22
N ASP A 68 -4.20 -17.94 6.24
CA ASP A 68 -2.97 -17.82 7.04
C ASP A 68 -1.92 -16.97 6.32
N SER A 69 -1.76 -17.14 5.01
CA SER A 69 -0.90 -16.25 4.21
C SER A 69 -1.41 -14.81 4.18
N MET A 70 -2.73 -14.59 4.20
CA MET A 70 -3.33 -13.25 4.38
C MET A 70 -2.97 -12.63 5.74
N LYS A 71 -2.99 -13.41 6.83
CA LYS A 71 -2.56 -12.92 8.16
C LYS A 71 -1.08 -12.56 8.17
N VAL A 72 -0.22 -13.40 7.60
CA VAL A 72 1.24 -13.14 7.53
C VAL A 72 1.52 -11.85 6.76
N ALA A 73 0.89 -11.68 5.58
CA ALA A 73 1.00 -10.44 4.81
C ALA A 73 0.51 -9.22 5.61
N CYS A 74 -0.62 -9.34 6.29
CA CYS A 74 -1.17 -8.31 7.16
C CYS A 74 -0.18 -7.92 8.28
N THR A 75 0.39 -8.91 8.97
CA THR A 75 1.38 -8.69 10.03
C THR A 75 2.60 -7.94 9.50
N HIS A 76 3.12 -8.31 8.32
CA HIS A 76 4.22 -7.58 7.71
C HIS A 76 3.87 -6.12 7.43
N PHE A 77 2.70 -5.83 6.85
CA PHE A 77 2.29 -4.44 6.62
C PHE A 77 2.07 -3.66 7.92
N GLN A 78 1.52 -4.29 8.97
CA GLN A 78 1.38 -3.66 10.29
C GLN A 78 2.73 -3.38 10.94
N CYS A 79 3.70 -4.31 10.86
CA CYS A 79 5.07 -4.08 11.33
C CYS A 79 5.74 -2.93 10.56
N ALA A 80 5.49 -2.80 9.26
CA ALA A 80 6.00 -1.69 8.46
C ALA A 80 5.37 -0.35 8.86
N ALA A 81 4.05 -0.30 9.05
CA ALA A 81 3.36 0.90 9.53
C ALA A 81 3.88 1.33 10.91
N TRP A 82 3.98 0.39 11.85
CA TRP A 82 4.51 0.65 13.20
C TRP A 82 5.93 1.21 13.15
N ALA A 83 6.81 0.65 12.32
CA ALA A 83 8.19 1.14 12.21
C ALA A 83 8.24 2.58 11.67
N LEU A 84 7.35 2.95 10.74
CA LEU A 84 7.24 4.32 10.23
C LEU A 84 6.64 5.28 11.27
N ASP A 85 5.62 4.85 12.01
CA ASP A 85 5.04 5.65 13.09
C ASP A 85 6.04 5.88 14.22
N ALA A 86 6.85 4.87 14.57
CA ALA A 86 7.91 5.00 15.55
C ALA A 86 8.96 6.07 15.15
N ILE A 87 9.24 6.23 13.84
CA ILE A 87 10.10 7.30 13.34
C ILE A 87 9.44 8.66 13.57
N ASN A 88 8.16 8.80 13.23
CA ASN A 88 7.41 10.04 13.43
C ASN A 88 7.32 10.45 14.91
N GLU A 89 7.16 9.50 15.83
CA GLU A 89 7.04 9.77 17.26
C GLU A 89 8.39 10.12 17.91
N ARG A 90 9.46 9.43 17.54
CA ARG A 90 10.75 9.47 18.27
C ARG A 90 11.81 10.33 17.59
N HIS A 91 11.69 10.58 16.29
CA HIS A 91 12.75 11.17 15.47
C HIS A 91 12.27 12.32 14.56
N CYS A 92 11.14 12.97 14.89
CA CYS A 92 10.55 14.06 14.11
C CYS A 92 11.48 15.27 13.84
N MET A 93 12.60 15.38 14.57
CA MET A 93 13.55 16.49 14.47
C MET A 93 14.80 16.17 13.62
N VAL A 94 14.86 14.99 13.00
CA VAL A 94 16.02 14.54 12.21
C VAL A 94 15.90 14.94 10.73
N GLY A 95 15.16 16.01 10.43
CA GLY A 95 14.82 16.52 9.08
C GLY A 95 15.99 17.02 8.22
N ILE A 96 17.17 16.42 8.34
CA ILE A 96 18.37 16.66 7.54
C ILE A 96 18.24 15.96 6.17
N SER A 97 17.43 14.90 6.07
CA SER A 97 17.26 14.11 4.85
C SER A 97 15.85 14.27 4.24
N PRO A 98 15.72 14.51 2.93
CA PRO A 98 14.42 14.72 2.28
C PRO A 98 13.53 13.46 2.33
N ASP A 99 14.12 12.27 2.39
CA ASP A 99 13.41 10.99 2.55
C ASP A 99 12.83 10.71 3.96
N LEU A 100 13.21 11.50 4.99
CA LEU A 100 12.74 11.35 6.39
C LEU A 100 11.81 12.47 6.86
N THR A 101 11.21 13.22 5.94
CA THR A 101 10.24 14.25 6.34
C THR A 101 9.02 13.62 7.02
N THR A 102 8.56 14.23 8.12
CA THR A 102 7.44 13.76 8.93
C THR A 102 6.18 13.52 8.08
N GLU A 103 5.90 14.41 7.14
CA GLU A 103 4.77 14.30 6.23
C GLU A 103 4.89 13.11 5.28
N LEU A 104 6.09 12.87 4.73
CA LEU A 104 6.32 11.71 3.84
C LEU A 104 6.23 10.39 4.61
N ILE A 105 6.83 10.30 5.79
CA ILE A 105 6.77 9.11 6.63
C ILE A 105 5.33 8.82 7.08
N ARG A 106 4.56 9.85 7.41
CA ARG A 106 3.12 9.72 7.70
C ARG A 106 2.34 9.18 6.50
N ALA A 107 2.58 9.73 5.31
CA ALA A 107 1.94 9.24 4.09
C ALA A 107 2.29 7.77 3.81
N LEU A 108 3.56 7.37 3.99
CA LEU A 108 4.00 5.98 3.84
C LEU A 108 3.34 5.05 4.88
N SER A 109 3.25 5.47 6.14
CA SER A 109 2.61 4.71 7.21
C SER A 109 1.13 4.45 6.90
N MET A 110 0.42 5.47 6.40
CA MET A 110 -0.98 5.34 5.99
C MET A 110 -1.16 4.36 4.82
N ILE A 111 -0.23 4.35 3.85
CA ILE A 111 -0.25 3.37 2.75
C ILE A 111 -0.05 1.95 3.29
N MET A 112 0.90 1.75 4.23
CA MET A 112 1.13 0.44 4.85
C MET A 112 -0.10 -0.02 5.65
N THR A 113 -0.72 0.89 6.40
CA THR A 113 -1.96 0.63 7.15
C THR A 113 -3.10 0.24 6.21
N ALA A 114 -3.26 0.96 5.08
CA ALA A 114 -4.27 0.61 4.08
C ALA A 114 -4.01 -0.79 3.50
N GLN A 115 -2.77 -1.14 3.15
CA GLN A 115 -2.41 -2.48 2.64
C GLN A 115 -2.63 -3.60 3.68
N ALA A 116 -2.39 -3.34 4.96
CA ALA A 116 -2.74 -4.27 6.03
C ALA A 116 -4.26 -4.50 6.09
N GLN A 117 -5.03 -3.42 5.96
CA GLN A 117 -6.49 -3.48 5.95
C GLN A 117 -7.04 -4.16 4.69
N GLU A 118 -6.38 -4.05 3.53
CA GLU A 118 -6.71 -4.87 2.33
C GLU A 118 -6.67 -6.35 2.66
N CYS A 119 -5.64 -6.82 3.36
CA CYS A 119 -5.52 -8.22 3.75
C CYS A 119 -6.65 -8.65 4.71
N ILE A 120 -7.08 -7.76 5.61
CA ILE A 120 -8.21 -8.01 6.53
C ILE A 120 -9.53 -8.10 5.76
N VAL A 121 -9.75 -7.24 4.77
CA VAL A 121 -10.92 -7.28 3.90
C VAL A 121 -10.91 -8.55 3.04
N GLU A 122 -9.80 -8.87 2.37
CA GLU A 122 -9.61 -10.12 1.61
C GLU A 122 -9.98 -11.34 2.46
N LYS A 123 -9.49 -11.38 3.70
CA LYS A 123 -9.82 -12.45 4.64
C LYS A 123 -11.29 -12.44 5.07
N SER A 124 -11.89 -11.28 5.33
CA SER A 124 -13.31 -11.16 5.69
C SER A 124 -14.22 -11.70 4.58
N VAL A 125 -13.86 -11.45 3.33
CA VAL A 125 -14.55 -11.98 2.15
C VAL A 125 -14.34 -13.49 2.03
N LEU A 126 -13.12 -13.97 2.25
CA LEU A 126 -12.80 -15.41 2.21
C LEU A 126 -13.52 -16.21 3.32
N ASP A 127 -13.61 -15.64 4.52
CA ASP A 127 -14.29 -16.22 5.69
C ASP A 127 -15.84 -16.18 5.57
N ASP A 128 -16.39 -15.62 4.48
CA ASP A 128 -17.82 -15.35 4.28
C ASP A 128 -18.47 -14.64 5.49
N ARG A 129 -17.80 -13.58 5.98
CA ARG A 129 -18.31 -12.80 7.11
C ARG A 129 -19.60 -12.07 6.73
N PRO A 130 -20.52 -11.86 7.69
CA PRO A 130 -21.73 -11.08 7.49
C PRO A 130 -21.47 -9.76 6.74
N ALA A 131 -22.32 -9.46 5.76
CA ALA A 131 -22.14 -8.33 4.85
C ALA A 131 -21.98 -6.98 5.57
N ASN A 132 -22.63 -6.77 6.72
CA ASN A 132 -22.45 -5.56 7.53
C ASN A 132 -21.03 -5.38 8.09
N ILE A 133 -20.35 -6.47 8.45
CA ILE A 133 -18.97 -6.44 8.95
C ILE A 133 -18.03 -6.11 7.79
N THR A 134 -18.16 -6.85 6.68
CA THR A 134 -17.32 -6.65 5.49
C THR A 134 -17.51 -5.25 4.89
N ALA A 135 -18.74 -4.72 4.88
CA ALA A 135 -19.02 -3.33 4.47
C ALA A 135 -18.25 -2.30 5.31
N LYS A 136 -18.27 -2.43 6.65
CA LYS A 136 -17.57 -1.51 7.55
C LYS A 136 -16.06 -1.57 7.38
N LEU A 137 -15.49 -2.78 7.26
CA LEU A 137 -14.06 -2.97 7.05
C LEU A 137 -13.60 -2.37 5.73
N THR A 138 -14.41 -2.55 4.68
CA THR A 138 -14.12 -2.04 3.33
C THR A 138 -14.32 -0.52 3.25
N GLN A 139 -15.30 0.03 3.96
CA GLN A 139 -15.50 1.48 4.05
C GLN A 139 -14.32 2.16 4.74
N TYR A 140 -13.83 1.58 5.84
CA TYR A 140 -12.61 2.09 6.50
C TYR A 140 -11.42 2.07 5.54
N LEU A 141 -11.23 0.97 4.80
CA LEU A 141 -10.17 0.85 3.79
C LEU A 141 -10.24 1.92 2.69
N SER A 142 -11.44 2.17 2.15
CA SER A 142 -11.69 3.25 1.18
C SER A 142 -11.23 4.60 1.74
N GLN A 143 -11.66 4.92 2.95
CA GLN A 143 -11.33 6.19 3.60
C GLN A 143 -9.82 6.32 3.87
N THR A 144 -9.16 5.24 4.31
CA THR A 144 -7.71 5.25 4.54
C THR A 144 -6.95 5.55 3.24
N TYR A 145 -7.38 4.99 2.11
CA TYR A 145 -6.76 5.28 0.80
C TYR A 145 -7.05 6.69 0.30
N GLU A 146 -8.25 7.23 0.52
CA GLU A 146 -8.58 8.62 0.20
C GLU A 146 -7.71 9.59 1.01
N ASN A 147 -7.57 9.34 2.32
CA ASN A 147 -6.73 10.14 3.19
C ASN A 147 -5.24 10.03 2.76
N ALA A 148 -4.76 8.83 2.41
CA ALA A 148 -3.40 8.65 1.91
C ALA A 148 -3.16 9.39 0.59
N SER A 149 -4.15 9.41 -0.30
CA SER A 149 -4.09 10.20 -1.54
C SER A 149 -4.04 11.70 -1.28
N ALA A 150 -4.76 12.18 -0.27
CA ALA A 150 -4.72 13.59 0.14
C ALA A 150 -3.35 13.98 0.71
N GLU A 151 -2.75 13.15 1.58
CA GLU A 151 -1.39 13.37 2.10
C GLU A 151 -0.35 13.38 0.97
N LEU A 152 -0.44 12.47 -0.01
CA LEU A 152 0.41 12.43 -1.21
C LEU A 152 0.20 13.62 -2.17
N SER A 153 -0.81 14.46 -1.94
CA SER A 153 -1.07 15.68 -2.71
C SER A 153 -0.47 16.93 -2.05
N LEU A 154 0.01 16.83 -0.80
CA LEU A 154 0.60 17.96 -0.09
C LEU A 154 1.89 18.42 -0.80
N PRO A 155 2.10 19.75 -0.99
CA PRO A 155 3.31 20.27 -1.62
C PRO A 155 4.61 19.84 -0.94
N SER A 156 4.59 19.71 0.39
CA SER A 156 5.72 19.24 1.20
C SER A 156 6.12 17.80 0.87
N VAL A 157 5.15 16.91 0.67
CA VAL A 157 5.40 15.52 0.29
C VAL A 157 5.85 15.42 -1.18
N ILE A 158 5.22 16.21 -2.05
CA ILE A 158 5.56 16.27 -3.48
C ILE A 158 7.02 16.73 -3.66
N ALA A 159 7.46 17.78 -2.96
CA ALA A 159 8.81 18.32 -3.10
C ALA A 159 9.92 17.29 -2.76
N ASN A 160 9.64 16.36 -1.85
CA ASN A 160 10.61 15.39 -1.35
C ASN A 160 10.58 14.04 -2.07
N LEU A 161 9.60 13.81 -2.95
CA LEU A 161 9.43 12.54 -3.66
C LEU A 161 9.86 12.70 -5.12
N PRO A 162 10.54 11.72 -5.76
CA PRO A 162 10.84 11.79 -7.18
C PRO A 162 9.59 11.90 -8.05
N ALA A 163 9.65 12.72 -9.11
CA ALA A 163 8.51 13.02 -9.99
C ALA A 163 7.79 11.78 -10.54
N LYS A 164 8.52 10.68 -10.76
CA LYS A 164 7.97 9.38 -11.18
C LYS A 164 7.00 8.81 -10.12
N TYR A 165 7.42 8.76 -8.86
CA TYR A 165 6.64 8.15 -7.78
C TYR A 165 5.48 9.04 -7.31
N GLN A 166 5.64 10.36 -7.40
CA GLN A 166 4.58 11.33 -7.04
C GLN A 166 3.25 11.04 -7.75
N LYS A 167 3.27 10.89 -9.07
CA LYS A 167 2.04 10.69 -9.85
C LYS A 167 1.52 9.26 -9.69
N ASP A 168 2.42 8.28 -9.69
CA ASP A 168 2.06 6.86 -9.65
C ASP A 168 1.41 6.47 -8.33
N TRP A 169 2.00 6.83 -7.19
CA TRP A 169 1.50 6.41 -5.87
C TRP A 169 0.16 7.03 -5.55
N ARG A 170 0.00 8.32 -5.84
CA ARG A 170 -1.27 9.04 -5.63
C ARG A 170 -2.39 8.45 -6.47
N ARG A 171 -2.16 8.24 -7.78
CA ARG A 171 -3.16 7.64 -8.68
C ARG A 171 -3.54 6.24 -8.24
N ARG A 172 -2.58 5.41 -7.80
CA ARG A 172 -2.87 4.08 -7.26
C ARG A 172 -3.75 4.14 -6.01
N CYS A 173 -3.47 5.06 -5.08
CA CYS A 173 -4.30 5.25 -3.89
C CYS A 173 -5.71 5.73 -4.26
N GLN A 174 -5.82 6.66 -5.21
CA GLN A 174 -7.11 7.17 -5.69
C GLN A 174 -7.97 6.06 -6.33
N VAL A 175 -7.40 5.28 -7.25
CA VAL A 175 -8.11 4.14 -7.88
C VAL A 175 -8.55 3.13 -6.83
N LYS A 176 -7.66 2.75 -5.91
CA LYS A 176 -8.00 1.82 -4.83
C LYS A 176 -9.08 2.36 -3.90
N GLY A 177 -9.02 3.64 -3.54
CA GLY A 177 -10.05 4.30 -2.74
C GLY A 177 -11.43 4.17 -3.39
N VAL A 178 -11.57 4.57 -4.66
CA VAL A 178 -12.84 4.48 -5.39
C VAL A 178 -13.32 3.03 -5.55
N TYR A 179 -12.40 2.09 -5.83
CA TYR A 179 -12.71 0.66 -5.94
C TYR A 179 -13.22 0.05 -4.62
N TYR A 180 -12.52 0.27 -3.50
CA TYR A 180 -13.02 -0.23 -2.23
C TYR A 180 -14.29 0.52 -1.78
N GLY A 181 -14.45 1.78 -2.18
CA GLY A 181 -15.69 2.51 -2.00
C GLY A 181 -16.88 1.87 -2.72
N SER A 182 -16.69 1.32 -3.93
CA SER A 182 -17.75 0.57 -4.63
C SER A 182 -18.03 -0.77 -3.95
N LEU A 183 -16.99 -1.47 -3.49
CA LEU A 183 -17.13 -2.74 -2.78
C LEU A 183 -17.83 -2.57 -1.42
N ALA A 184 -17.55 -1.47 -0.70
CA ALA A 184 -18.25 -1.12 0.54
C ALA A 184 -19.75 -0.87 0.29
N ALA A 185 -20.09 -0.16 -0.78
CA ALA A 185 -21.48 0.06 -1.19
C ALA A 185 -22.17 -1.25 -1.57
N TYR A 186 -21.48 -2.16 -2.27
CA TYR A 186 -22.00 -3.48 -2.62
C TYR A 186 -22.37 -4.32 -1.38
N TYR A 187 -21.47 -4.45 -0.40
CA TYR A 187 -21.77 -5.18 0.83
C TYR A 187 -22.83 -4.48 1.69
N SER A 188 -22.92 -3.14 1.63
CA SER A 188 -24.00 -2.40 2.28
C SER A 188 -25.37 -2.72 1.62
N GLY A 189 -25.40 -2.85 0.30
CA GLY A 189 -26.59 -3.30 -0.44
C GLY A 189 -27.02 -4.71 -0.06
N GLN A 190 -26.08 -5.66 0.00
CA GLN A 190 -26.35 -7.02 0.48
C GLN A 190 -26.91 -7.05 1.92
N ASN A 191 -26.39 -6.21 2.80
CA ASN A 191 -26.91 -6.11 4.16
C ASN A 191 -28.37 -5.62 4.19
N GLU A 192 -28.71 -4.59 3.41
CA GLU A 192 -30.09 -4.09 3.32
C GLU A 192 -31.03 -5.12 2.66
N GLU A 193 -30.54 -5.90 1.70
CA GLU A 193 -31.27 -7.00 1.08
C GLU A 193 -31.59 -8.11 2.10
N ASN A 194 -30.61 -8.49 2.92
CA ASN A 194 -30.81 -9.43 4.03
C ASN A 194 -31.85 -8.92 5.05
N ASN A 195 -31.96 -7.59 5.21
CA ASN A 195 -32.97 -6.93 6.02
C ASN A 195 -34.32 -6.74 5.31
N LYS A 196 -34.49 -7.27 4.09
CA LYS A 196 -35.69 -7.13 3.23
C LYS A 196 -36.02 -5.69 2.84
N MET A 197 -35.04 -4.79 2.91
CA MET A 197 -35.16 -3.38 2.54
C MET A 197 -34.73 -3.16 1.08
N TYR A 198 -35.44 -3.80 0.15
CA TYR A 198 -35.05 -3.86 -1.27
C TYR A 198 -34.87 -2.49 -1.94
N GLY A 199 -35.68 -1.49 -1.57
CA GLY A 199 -35.54 -0.12 -2.10
C GLY A 199 -34.19 0.52 -1.74
N ARG A 200 -33.71 0.29 -0.50
CA ARG A 200 -32.38 0.75 -0.07
C ARG A 200 -31.26 -0.07 -0.69
N ALA A 201 -31.46 -1.38 -0.82
CA ALA A 201 -30.49 -2.26 -1.48
C ALA A 201 -30.23 -1.83 -2.92
N ILE A 202 -31.28 -1.53 -3.70
CA ILE A 202 -31.16 -1.03 -5.08
C ILE A 202 -30.36 0.29 -5.12
N ALA A 203 -30.65 1.23 -4.22
CA ALA A 203 -29.92 2.50 -4.15
C ALA A 203 -28.42 2.28 -3.88
N TRP A 204 -28.07 1.37 -2.97
CA TRP A 204 -26.68 1.00 -2.70
C TRP A 204 -25.99 0.36 -3.91
N PHE A 205 -26.67 -0.55 -4.61
CA PHE A 205 -26.12 -1.17 -5.82
C PHE A 205 -25.93 -0.16 -6.95
N GLN A 206 -26.82 0.83 -7.11
CA GLN A 206 -26.62 1.92 -8.06
C GLN A 206 -25.36 2.74 -7.73
N VAL A 207 -25.13 3.06 -6.45
CA VAL A 207 -23.91 3.74 -6.01
C VAL A 207 -22.66 2.88 -6.28
N ALA A 208 -22.73 1.57 -6.04
CA ALA A 208 -21.62 0.67 -6.33
C ALA A 208 -21.26 0.65 -7.83
N VAL A 209 -22.26 0.57 -8.71
CA VAL A 209 -22.09 0.61 -10.18
C VAL A 209 -21.52 1.95 -10.64
N GLN A 210 -21.97 3.06 -10.07
CA GLN A 210 -21.42 4.37 -10.39
C GLN A 210 -19.93 4.45 -10.03
N ARG A 211 -19.58 4.09 -8.77
CA ARG A 211 -18.21 4.17 -8.27
C ARG A 211 -17.25 3.23 -9.01
N ILE A 212 -17.67 2.01 -9.36
CA ILE A 212 -16.80 1.12 -10.12
C ILE A 212 -16.55 1.65 -11.54
N GLY A 213 -17.56 2.27 -12.18
CA GLY A 213 -17.41 2.93 -13.47
C GLY A 213 -16.46 4.15 -13.41
N GLU A 214 -16.42 4.87 -12.29
CA GLU A 214 -15.42 5.92 -12.03
C GLU A 214 -14.02 5.34 -11.87
N ALA A 215 -13.85 4.24 -11.12
CA ALA A 215 -12.57 3.56 -10.97
C ALA A 215 -12.02 3.05 -12.32
N GLU A 216 -12.87 2.54 -13.21
CA GLU A 216 -12.47 2.10 -14.55
C GLU A 216 -11.95 3.25 -15.42
N LYS A 217 -12.58 4.43 -15.36
CA LYS A 217 -12.09 5.62 -16.07
C LYS A 217 -10.70 6.01 -15.58
N LEU A 218 -10.51 6.09 -14.26
CA LEU A 218 -9.22 6.39 -13.65
C LEU A 218 -8.14 5.35 -14.00
N MET A 219 -8.51 4.07 -14.15
CA MET A 219 -7.58 3.02 -14.58
C MET A 219 -7.17 3.14 -16.04
N LYS A 220 -8.05 3.58 -16.95
CA LYS A 220 -7.70 3.83 -18.36
C LYS A 220 -6.66 4.93 -18.46
N ASP A 221 -6.87 6.04 -17.75
CA ASP A 221 -5.92 7.16 -17.68
C ASP A 221 -4.55 6.78 -17.08
N MET A 222 -4.46 5.64 -16.38
CA MET A 222 -3.21 5.08 -15.87
C MET A 222 -2.47 4.19 -16.89
N LYS A 223 -3.18 3.46 -17.76
CA LYS A 223 -2.56 2.54 -18.74
C LYS A 223 -1.77 3.30 -19.81
N ASP A 224 -2.18 4.52 -20.14
CA ASP A 224 -1.50 5.38 -21.13
C ASP A 224 -0.11 5.85 -20.70
N LEU A 225 0.30 5.61 -19.44
CA LEU A 225 1.62 5.96 -18.91
C LEU A 225 2.53 4.74 -18.63
N ALA A 226 2.02 3.50 -18.74
CA ALA A 226 2.66 2.31 -18.18
C ALA A 226 3.20 1.36 -19.26
N GLU A 227 4.33 1.70 -19.89
CA GLU A 227 5.10 0.78 -20.75
C GLU A 227 6.03 -0.19 -19.99
N GLN A 228 5.87 -0.35 -18.67
CA GLN A 228 6.60 -1.39 -17.93
C GLN A 228 5.67 -2.10 -16.93
N PRO A 229 5.17 -3.30 -17.25
CA PRO A 229 4.42 -4.10 -16.30
C PRO A 229 5.38 -4.61 -15.21
N PHE A 230 5.15 -4.21 -13.96
CA PHE A 230 5.70 -4.97 -12.84
C PHE A 230 5.08 -6.38 -12.86
N PRO A 231 5.87 -7.45 -12.63
CA PRO A 231 5.35 -8.81 -12.65
C PRO A 231 4.34 -8.98 -11.52
N VAL A 232 3.06 -8.93 -11.87
CA VAL A 232 1.97 -9.24 -10.97
C VAL A 232 1.99 -10.76 -10.80
N SER A 233 2.58 -11.25 -9.70
CA SER A 233 2.38 -12.66 -9.33
C SER A 233 0.88 -12.91 -9.13
N PRO A 234 0.33 -14.05 -9.58
CA PRO A 234 -1.04 -14.43 -9.27
C PRO A 234 -1.20 -14.40 -7.75
N GLY A 235 -2.10 -13.55 -7.25
CA GLY A 235 -2.34 -13.39 -5.82
C GLY A 235 -3.82 -13.57 -5.50
N GLY A 236 -4.18 -13.45 -4.22
CA GLY A 236 -5.52 -13.75 -3.69
C GLY A 236 -6.75 -13.18 -4.42
N PRO A 237 -7.98 -13.54 -4.00
CA PRO A 237 -9.21 -13.34 -4.77
C PRO A 237 -9.42 -11.90 -5.25
N LEU A 238 -9.11 -10.89 -4.44
CA LEU A 238 -9.27 -9.47 -4.81
C LEU A 238 -8.13 -8.95 -5.70
N ARG A 239 -6.94 -9.55 -5.64
CA ARG A 239 -5.80 -9.19 -6.49
C ARG A 239 -5.99 -9.67 -7.93
N ASN A 240 -6.62 -10.83 -8.09
CA ASN A 240 -7.06 -11.32 -9.40
C ASN A 240 -8.21 -10.47 -9.95
N ASN A 241 -9.08 -9.92 -9.09
CA ASN A 241 -10.17 -9.03 -9.52
C ASN A 241 -9.69 -7.71 -10.12
N ILE A 242 -8.55 -7.15 -9.70
CA ILE A 242 -7.97 -5.95 -10.35
C ILE A 242 -7.51 -6.23 -11.80
N GLN A 243 -7.12 -7.48 -12.11
CA GLN A 243 -6.87 -7.91 -13.50
C GLN A 243 -8.15 -8.35 -14.22
N HIS A 244 -9.15 -8.86 -13.48
CA HIS A 244 -10.43 -9.34 -14.00
C HIS A 244 -11.49 -8.26 -14.22
N VAL A 245 -11.33 -7.02 -13.73
CA VAL A 245 -12.23 -5.91 -14.10
C VAL A 245 -12.27 -5.69 -15.63
N SER A 246 -11.22 -6.11 -16.37
CA SER A 246 -11.26 -6.12 -17.85
C SER A 246 -11.86 -7.39 -18.47
N SER A 247 -12.00 -8.52 -17.76
CA SER A 247 -12.46 -9.80 -18.33
C SER A 247 -13.85 -10.25 -17.84
N VAL A 248 -14.40 -9.64 -16.79
CA VAL A 248 -15.77 -9.91 -16.31
C VAL A 248 -16.84 -9.25 -17.21
N PHE A 249 -16.45 -8.39 -18.16
CA PHE A 249 -17.38 -7.67 -19.05
C PHE A 249 -17.22 -8.03 -20.55
N GLN A 250 -16.67 -9.20 -20.88
CA GLN A 250 -16.59 -9.69 -22.28
C GLN A 250 -17.37 -10.99 -22.57
N THR A 251 -18.37 -11.33 -21.76
CA THR A 251 -19.43 -12.29 -22.11
C THR A 251 -20.75 -11.77 -21.59
#